data_AF-A0A165PXJ4-F1
#
_entry.id   AF-A0A165PXJ4-F1
#
_cell.length_a   1.000
_cell.length_b   1.000
_cell.length_c   1.000
_cell.angle_alpha   90.00
_cell.angle_beta   90.00
_cell.angle_gamma   90.00
#
_symmetry.space_group_name_H-M   'P 1'
#
loop_
_entity.id
_entity.type
_entity.pdbx_description
1 polymer ?
#
loop_
_entity_poly.entity_id
_entity_poly.type
_entity_poly.pdbx_seq_one_letter_code
_entity_poly.pdbx_strand_id
1 'polypeptide(L)'
;LITAITDDSEIKQGLFPAPGANVSTSQGGGKPKADHYWALCIALFSEHEDYRDHFARVNRGSTTSTKDRTLWGDKIKNRLRKMATQVREIRDQMGETGEGIQHKEDLWEGSELCNKWQLHESECPWYWDMKALIGQL
;
A
#
# COMPACT_ATOMS: atom_id res chain seq x y z
N LEU A 1 5.84 -1.84 -5.39
CA LEU A 1 5.23 -1.17 -4.21
C LEU A 1 4.72 -2.18 -3.19
N ILE A 2 3.70 -2.99 -3.50
CA ILE A 2 3.15 -3.96 -2.54
C ILE A 2 4.19 -5.01 -2.14
N THR A 3 4.95 -5.55 -3.08
CA THR A 3 6.06 -6.49 -2.82
C THR A 3 7.05 -5.94 -1.79
N ALA A 4 7.47 -4.68 -1.93
CA ALA A 4 8.38 -4.03 -0.98
C ALA A 4 7.76 -3.85 0.43
N ILE A 5 6.43 -3.91 0.56
CA ILE A 5 5.73 -3.90 1.85
C ILE A 5 5.63 -5.32 2.40
N THR A 6 5.35 -6.32 1.55
CA THR A 6 5.16 -7.71 2.00
C THR A 6 6.47 -8.39 2.36
N ASP A 7 7.57 -8.03 1.70
CA ASP A 7 8.90 -8.63 1.89
C ASP A 7 9.61 -8.11 3.14
N ASP A 8 9.23 -6.91 3.60
CA ASP A 8 9.77 -6.29 4.82
C ASP A 8 8.72 -6.32 5.94
N SER A 9 8.93 -7.21 6.91
CA SER A 9 7.99 -7.41 8.02
C SER A 9 7.85 -6.19 8.93
N GLU A 10 8.88 -5.35 9.06
CA GLU A 10 8.85 -4.13 9.86
C GLU A 10 8.01 -3.05 9.16
N ILE A 11 8.19 -2.88 7.85
CA ILE A 11 7.37 -1.98 7.03
C ILE A 11 5.92 -2.46 7.01
N LYS A 12 5.69 -3.76 6.80
CA LYS A 12 4.36 -4.37 6.83
C LYS A 12 3.65 -4.06 8.14
N GLN A 13 4.27 -4.42 9.27
CA GLN A 13 3.67 -4.24 10.59
C GLN A 13 3.44 -2.77 10.93
N GLY A 14 4.34 -1.88 10.51
CA GLY A 14 4.20 -0.44 10.77
C GLY A 14 3.10 0.24 9.94
N LEU A 15 2.89 -0.19 8.70
CA LEU A 15 1.91 0.41 7.79
C LEU A 15 0.54 -0.26 7.87
N PHE A 16 0.52 -1.59 7.94
CA PHE A 16 -0.64 -2.47 7.97
C PHE A 16 -0.53 -3.46 9.15
N PRO A 17 -0.58 -2.96 10.41
CA PRO A 17 -0.54 -3.82 11.58
C PRO A 17 -1.75 -4.75 11.60
N ALA A 18 -1.54 -5.98 12.07
CA ALA A 18 -2.63 -6.91 12.36
C ALA A 18 -3.59 -6.35 13.42
N PRO A 19 -4.85 -6.85 13.49
CA PRO A 19 -5.84 -6.32 14.42
C PRO A 19 -5.34 -6.50 15.86
N GLY A 20 -5.38 -5.44 16.66
CA GLY A 20 -4.88 -5.45 18.05
C GLY A 20 -3.36 -5.29 18.21
N ALA A 21 -2.57 -5.27 17.12
CA ALA A 21 -1.12 -5.13 17.17
C ALA A 21 -0.62 -3.67 17.04
N ASN A 22 -1.51 -2.69 17.23
CA ASN A 22 -1.14 -1.27 17.25
C ASN A 22 -0.29 -0.98 18.50
N VAL A 23 1.02 -0.95 18.33
CA VAL A 23 1.93 -0.48 19.38
C VAL A 23 1.67 1.02 19.58
N SER A 24 1.22 1.38 20.78
CA SER A 24 0.90 2.78 21.08
C SER A 24 2.15 3.65 20.99
N THR A 25 2.17 4.58 20.03
CA THR A 25 3.21 5.61 19.93
C THR A 25 3.11 6.62 21.07
N SER A 26 1.95 6.74 21.74
CA SER A 26 1.78 7.65 22.89
C SER A 26 2.39 7.12 24.18
N GLN A 27 2.67 5.81 24.25
CA GLN A 27 3.36 5.16 25.38
C GLN A 27 4.86 4.91 25.07
N GLY A 28 5.40 5.52 24.01
CA GLY A 28 6.83 5.47 23.67
C GLY A 28 7.33 4.16 23.04
N GLY A 29 6.44 3.22 22.68
CA GLY A 29 6.85 1.87 22.26
C GLY A 29 7.09 1.67 20.75
N GLY A 30 6.59 2.56 19.87
CA GLY A 30 6.57 2.32 18.42
C GLY A 30 7.12 3.49 17.58
N LYS A 31 7.74 3.17 16.44
CA LYS A 31 8.15 4.18 15.44
C LYS A 31 6.90 4.85 14.85
N PRO A 32 6.94 6.17 14.57
CA PRO A 32 5.88 6.85 13.84
C PRO A 32 5.63 6.22 12.46
N LYS A 33 4.38 6.20 11.99
CA LYS A 33 4.05 5.75 10.61
C LYS A 33 4.86 6.49 9.53
N ALA A 34 5.24 7.75 9.78
CA ALA A 34 6.10 8.53 8.89
C ALA A 34 7.46 7.85 8.63
N ASP A 35 8.03 7.19 9.64
CA ASP A 35 9.29 6.47 9.50
C ASP A 35 9.14 5.19 8.69
N HIS A 36 8.01 4.49 8.83
CA HIS A 36 7.71 3.32 7.99
C HIS A 36 7.46 3.72 6.53
N TYR A 37 6.80 4.87 6.27
CA TYR A 37 6.70 5.39 4.90
C TYR A 37 8.07 5.76 4.33
N TRP A 38 8.98 6.28 5.16
CA TRP A 38 10.34 6.57 4.73
C TRP A 38 11.17 5.31 4.47
N ALA A 39 11.08 4.29 5.32
CA ALA A 39 11.70 2.99 5.10
C ALA A 39 11.24 2.38 3.77
N LEU A 40 9.95 2.49 3.45
CA LEU A 40 9.42 2.08 2.16
C LEU A 40 9.97 2.92 0.99
N CYS A 41 10.19 4.23 1.17
CA CYS A 41 10.88 5.03 0.15
C CYS A 41 12.30 4.53 -0.09
N ILE A 42 13.04 4.19 0.97
CA ILE A 42 14.39 3.62 0.85
C ILE A 42 14.34 2.32 0.05
N ALA A 43 13.46 1.38 0.41
CA ALA A 43 13.34 0.10 -0.26
C ALA A 43 12.98 0.23 -1.76
N LEU A 44 12.14 1.23 -2.10
CA LEU A 44 11.67 1.41 -3.48
C LEU A 44 12.63 2.19 -4.36
N PHE A 45 13.32 3.19 -3.81
CA PHE A 45 14.02 4.19 -4.60
C PHE A 45 15.54 4.14 -4.49
N SER A 46 16.12 3.41 -3.53
CA SER A 46 17.58 3.33 -3.39
C SER A 46 18.26 2.61 -4.54
N GLU A 47 17.57 1.69 -5.22
CA GLU A 47 18.09 0.93 -6.35
C GLU A 47 17.28 1.14 -7.63
N HIS A 48 16.33 2.08 -7.62
CA HIS A 48 15.47 2.34 -8.77
C HIS A 48 16.24 3.01 -9.91
N GLU A 49 16.13 2.45 -11.13
CA GLU A 49 16.88 2.91 -12.31
C GLU A 49 16.76 4.42 -12.53
N ASP A 50 15.54 4.95 -12.57
CA ASP A 50 15.30 6.38 -12.82
C ASP A 50 15.44 7.29 -11.58
N TYR A 51 15.09 6.78 -10.40
CA TYR A 51 14.91 7.62 -9.21
C TYR A 51 16.06 7.56 -8.22
N ARG A 52 16.98 6.60 -8.34
CA ARG A 52 18.10 6.42 -7.40
C ARG A 52 18.89 7.70 -7.18
N ASP A 53 19.31 8.36 -8.25
CA ASP A 53 20.22 9.50 -8.12
C ASP A 53 19.52 10.72 -7.51
N HIS A 54 18.22 10.88 -7.79
CA HIS A 54 17.38 11.90 -7.16
C HIS A 54 17.12 11.58 -5.68
N PHE A 55 16.79 10.33 -5.37
CA PHE A 55 16.51 9.88 -4.02
C PHE A 55 17.77 9.92 -3.14
N ALA A 56 18.93 9.56 -3.68
CA ALA A 56 20.20 9.58 -2.96
C ALA A 56 20.64 10.99 -2.53
N ARG A 57 20.16 12.05 -3.21
CA ARG A 57 20.39 13.44 -2.78
C ARG A 57 19.55 13.79 -1.55
N VAL A 58 18.30 13.33 -1.51
CA VAL A 58 17.42 13.50 -0.36
C VAL A 58 17.92 12.68 0.83
N ASN A 59 18.39 11.46 0.58
CA ASN A 59 18.86 10.55 1.62
C ASN A 59 20.20 10.98 2.26
N ARG A 60 21.06 11.75 1.55
CA ARG A 60 22.39 12.16 2.03
C ARG A 60 22.42 13.37 2.99
N GLY A 61 21.30 14.05 3.23
CA GLY A 61 21.13 14.99 4.34
C GLY A 61 21.61 16.44 4.11
N SER A 62 20.66 17.38 4.18
CA SER A 62 20.85 18.80 4.54
C SER A 62 19.58 19.27 5.28
N THR A 63 19.51 20.49 5.81
CA THR A 63 18.27 21.04 6.44
C THR A 63 17.06 21.05 5.48
N THR A 64 17.31 21.05 4.16
CA THR A 64 16.29 20.88 3.10
C THR A 64 15.76 19.42 3.05
N SER A 65 16.56 18.44 3.50
CA SER A 65 16.22 17.02 3.46
C SER A 65 15.06 16.61 4.35
N THR A 66 14.74 17.35 5.43
CA THR A 66 13.55 17.03 6.25
C THR A 66 12.25 17.32 5.50
N LYS A 67 12.19 18.43 4.75
CA LYS A 67 11.02 18.75 3.92
C LYS A 67 10.91 17.77 2.75
N ASP A 68 12.02 17.47 2.09
CA ASP A 68 12.04 16.53 0.98
C ASP A 68 11.66 15.12 1.46
N ARG A 69 12.19 14.67 2.61
CA ARG A 69 11.81 13.39 3.24
C ARG A 69 10.30 13.30 3.47
N THR A 70 9.69 14.36 4.00
CA THR A 70 8.23 14.43 4.16
C THR A 70 7.50 14.36 2.83
N LEU A 71 7.96 15.08 1.80
CA LEU A 71 7.35 15.07 0.46
C LEU A 71 7.39 13.67 -0.17
N TRP A 72 8.51 12.96 -0.05
CA TRP A 72 8.65 11.58 -0.54
C TRP A 72 7.75 10.61 0.24
N GLY A 73 7.75 10.71 1.57
CA GLY A 73 6.86 9.93 2.43
C GLY A 73 5.39 10.17 2.10
N ASP A 74 4.99 11.42 1.87
CA ASP A 74 3.61 11.79 1.51
C ASP A 74 3.22 11.27 0.11
N LYS A 75 4.14 11.23 -0.87
CA LYS A 75 3.86 10.60 -2.17
C LYS A 75 3.47 9.14 -2.02
N ILE A 76 4.23 8.37 -1.24
CA ILE A 76 3.95 6.95 -0.98
C ILE A 76 2.67 6.79 -0.17
N LYS A 77 2.50 7.53 0.92
CA LYS A 77 1.28 7.55 1.74
C LYS A 77 0.04 7.83 0.89
N ASN A 78 0.08 8.86 0.05
CA ASN A 78 -1.05 9.24 -0.81
C ASN A 78 -1.32 8.18 -1.88
N ARG A 79 -0.29 7.52 -2.43
CA ARG A 79 -0.47 6.40 -3.36
C ARG A 79 -1.14 5.21 -2.67
N LEU A 80 -0.67 4.81 -1.50
CA LEU A 80 -1.27 3.71 -0.72
C LEU A 80 -2.72 4.01 -0.33
N ARG A 81 -3.01 5.25 0.05
CA ARG A 81 -4.39 5.67 0.34
C ARG A 81 -5.29 5.55 -0.90
N LYS A 82 -4.83 6.00 -2.07
CA LYS A 82 -5.57 5.85 -3.33
C LYS A 82 -5.82 4.38 -3.66
N MET A 83 -4.80 3.53 -3.54
CA MET A 83 -4.94 2.08 -3.76
C MET A 83 -5.96 1.45 -2.82
N ALA A 84 -5.92 1.81 -1.52
CA ALA A 84 -6.90 1.33 -0.55
C ALA A 84 -8.32 1.80 -0.85
N THR A 85 -8.48 3.05 -1.32
CA THR A 85 -9.77 3.59 -1.77
C THR A 85 -10.29 2.81 -2.98
N GLN A 86 -9.47 2.59 -4.00
CA GLN A 86 -9.86 1.81 -5.19
C GLN A 86 -10.29 0.38 -4.83
N VAL A 87 -9.59 -0.28 -3.91
CA VAL A 87 -9.99 -1.62 -3.44
C VAL A 87 -11.38 -1.59 -2.80
N ARG A 88 -11.68 -0.57 -1.97
CA ARG A 88 -12.99 -0.43 -1.33
C ARG A 88 -14.08 -0.14 -2.35
N GLU A 89 -13.84 0.77 -3.30
CA GLU A 89 -14.79 1.09 -4.38
C GLU A 89 -15.12 -0.14 -5.23
N ILE A 90 -14.11 -0.89 -5.67
CA ILE A 90 -14.31 -2.13 -6.42
C ILE A 90 -15.03 -3.17 -5.56
N ARG A 91 -14.65 -3.33 -4.28
CA ARG A 91 -15.33 -4.26 -3.37
C ARG A 91 -16.81 -3.90 -3.21
N ASP A 92 -17.14 -2.62 -3.05
CA ASP A 92 -18.51 -2.17 -2.85
C ASP A 92 -19.33 -2.36 -4.14
N GLN A 93 -18.76 -2.04 -5.32
CA GLN A 93 -19.38 -2.32 -6.63
C GLN A 93 -19.66 -3.82 -6.85
N MET A 94 -18.74 -4.69 -6.40
CA MET A 94 -18.86 -6.15 -6.50
C MET A 94 -19.67 -6.77 -5.35
N GLY A 95 -19.98 -6.00 -4.31
CA GLY A 95 -20.85 -6.39 -3.20
C GLY A 95 -22.30 -6.00 -3.43
N GLU A 96 -22.56 -4.88 -4.10
CA GLU A 96 -23.89 -4.43 -4.53
C GLU A 96 -24.56 -5.43 -5.50
N THR A 97 -23.77 -6.24 -6.21
CA THR A 97 -24.25 -7.37 -7.02
C THR A 97 -24.77 -8.56 -6.20
N GLY A 98 -24.77 -8.48 -4.87
CA GLY A 98 -25.41 -9.45 -3.97
C GLY A 98 -24.60 -10.71 -3.65
N GLU A 99 -23.46 -10.95 -4.32
CA GLU A 99 -22.67 -12.17 -4.18
C GLU A 99 -21.36 -12.00 -3.40
N GLY A 100 -20.90 -10.77 -3.16
CA GLY A 100 -19.81 -10.48 -2.22
C GLY A 100 -18.55 -11.33 -2.43
N ILE A 101 -17.77 -11.03 -3.46
CA ILE A 101 -16.58 -11.81 -3.83
C ILE A 101 -15.48 -11.69 -2.77
N GLN A 102 -15.04 -12.84 -2.23
CA GLN A 102 -13.97 -12.91 -1.24
C GLN A 102 -12.62 -13.23 -1.87
N HIS A 103 -12.62 -14.03 -2.94
CA HIS A 103 -11.43 -14.55 -3.62
C HIS A 103 -11.55 -14.47 -5.14
N LYS A 104 -10.40 -14.46 -5.84
CA LYS A 104 -10.36 -14.47 -7.32
C LYS A 104 -11.07 -15.70 -7.90
N GLU A 105 -11.06 -16.81 -7.17
CA GLU A 105 -11.65 -18.09 -7.54
C GLU A 105 -13.19 -18.07 -7.50
N ASP A 106 -13.80 -17.11 -6.79
CA ASP A 106 -15.26 -16.94 -6.76
C ASP A 106 -15.80 -16.36 -8.08
N LEU A 107 -14.91 -15.87 -8.96
CA LEU A 107 -15.25 -15.35 -10.28
C LEU A 107 -15.35 -16.50 -11.29
N TRP A 108 -16.56 -17.01 -11.55
CA TRP A 108 -16.74 -17.98 -12.63
C TRP A 108 -16.83 -17.29 -14.00
N GLU A 109 -16.20 -17.93 -14.98
CA GLU A 109 -16.05 -17.44 -16.34
C GLU A 109 -17.42 -17.27 -17.03
N GLY A 110 -17.64 -16.11 -17.67
CA GLY A 110 -18.87 -15.79 -18.40
C GLY A 110 -19.99 -15.13 -17.59
N SER A 111 -19.81 -14.89 -16.29
CA SER A 111 -20.73 -14.06 -15.50
C SER A 111 -20.59 -12.56 -15.80
N GLU A 112 -21.65 -11.77 -15.56
CA GLU A 112 -21.54 -10.31 -15.55
C GLU A 112 -20.46 -9.81 -14.59
N LEU A 113 -20.27 -10.53 -13.48
CA LEU A 113 -19.24 -10.26 -12.47
C LEU A 113 -17.83 -10.47 -13.02
N CYS A 114 -17.59 -11.56 -13.76
CA CYS A 114 -16.31 -11.81 -14.41
C CYS A 114 -15.97 -10.73 -15.44
N ASN A 115 -16.95 -10.30 -16.25
CA ASN A 115 -16.73 -9.24 -17.25
C ASN A 115 -16.42 -7.88 -16.60
N LYS A 116 -17.14 -7.52 -15.54
CA LYS A 116 -16.85 -6.30 -14.75
C LYS A 116 -15.48 -6.37 -14.07
N TRP A 117 -15.13 -7.55 -13.54
CA TRP A 117 -13.83 -7.78 -12.93
C TRP A 117 -12.66 -7.66 -13.92
N GLN A 118 -12.77 -8.22 -15.12
CA GLN A 118 -11.71 -8.16 -16.14
C GLN A 118 -11.30 -6.72 -16.48
N LEU A 119 -12.24 -5.78 -16.47
CA LEU A 119 -11.95 -4.36 -16.64
C LEU A 119 -11.03 -3.83 -15.53
N HIS A 120 -11.32 -4.20 -14.28
CA HIS A 120 -10.53 -3.79 -13.12
C HIS A 120 -9.21 -4.54 -12.97
N GLU A 121 -9.11 -5.79 -13.42
CA GLU A 121 -7.88 -6.58 -13.34
C GLU A 121 -6.72 -5.95 -14.13
N SER A 122 -7.03 -5.38 -15.29
CA SER A 122 -6.06 -4.61 -16.10
C SER A 122 -5.56 -3.35 -15.38
N GLU A 123 -6.46 -2.63 -14.71
CA GLU A 123 -6.12 -1.36 -14.06
C GLU A 123 -5.46 -1.55 -12.68
N CYS A 124 -5.84 -2.62 -11.99
CA CYS A 124 -5.48 -2.91 -10.61
C CYS A 124 -4.99 -4.36 -10.45
N PRO A 125 -3.88 -4.77 -11.12
CA PRO A 125 -3.33 -6.12 -10.98
C PRO A 125 -2.91 -6.45 -9.53
N TRP A 126 -2.71 -5.41 -8.72
CA TRP A 126 -2.33 -5.46 -7.31
C TRP A 126 -3.53 -5.52 -6.34
N TYR A 127 -4.77 -5.58 -6.85
CA TYR A 127 -6.00 -5.50 -6.03
C TYR A 127 -6.02 -6.52 -4.89
N TRP A 128 -5.76 -7.81 -5.20
CA TRP A 128 -5.87 -8.89 -4.22
C TRP A 128 -4.85 -8.75 -3.09
N ASP A 129 -3.61 -8.41 -3.42
CA ASP A 129 -2.57 -8.19 -2.42
C ASP A 129 -2.89 -6.98 -1.54
N MET A 130 -3.42 -5.91 -2.13
CA MET A 130 -3.85 -4.73 -1.37
C MET A 130 -5.08 -5.05 -0.51
N LYS A 131 -6.05 -5.82 -1.01
CA LYS A 131 -7.22 -6.31 -0.26
C LYS A 131 -6.78 -7.14 0.94
N ALA A 132 -5.80 -8.03 0.77
CA ALA A 132 -5.24 -8.82 1.85
C ALA A 132 -4.55 -7.94 2.91
N LEU A 133 -3.80 -6.90 2.50
CA LEU A 133 -3.15 -5.97 3.43
C LEU A 133 -4.16 -5.12 4.22
N ILE A 134 -5.24 -4.65 3.60
CA ILE A 134 -6.25 -3.84 4.30
C ILE A 134 -7.26 -4.68 5.10
N GLY A 135 -7.48 -5.95 4.71
CA GLY A 135 -8.38 -6.87 5.40
C GLY A 135 -7.79 -7.45 6.69
N GLN A 136 -6.51 -7.18 6.96
CA GLN A 136 -5.84 -7.44 8.24
C GLN A 136 -6.05 -6.31 9.27
N LEU A 137 -6.92 -5.33 9.01
CA LEU A 137 -7.30 -4.27 9.96
C LEU A 137 -8.66 -4.57 10.59
#